data_AF-A0A7V3T247-F1
#
_entry.id   AF-A0A7V3T247-F1
#
_cell.length_a   1.000
_cell.length_b   1.000
_cell.length_c   1.000
_cell.angle_alpha   90.00
_cell.angle_beta   90.00
_cell.angle_gamma   90.00
#
_symmetry.space_group_name_H-M   'P 1'
#
loop_
_entity.id
_entity.type
_entity.pdbx_description
1 polymer ?
#
loop_
_entity_poly.entity_id
_entity_poly.type
_entity_poly.pdbx_seq_one_letter_code
_entity_poly.pdbx_strand_id
1 'polypeptide(L)'
;GNMVVGTGIDEDILINAGIREADSVISVTKGDNTNIMVGQIAKFIFKVPNVLVRIVDPRIKKFYEDEIGLSCYCPTVISSDYYMDFIRRES
;
A
#
# COMPACT_ATOMS: atom_id res chain seq x y z
N GLY A 1 -13.25 -16.45 -2.68
CA GLY A 1 -12.54 -15.45 -1.87
C GLY A 1 -13.39 -15.13 -0.67
N ASN A 2 -12.79 -15.07 0.51
CA ASN A 2 -13.52 -14.75 1.75
C ASN A 2 -13.50 -13.23 1.96
N MET A 3 -14.63 -12.65 2.32
CA MET A 3 -14.74 -11.25 2.69
C MET A 3 -14.86 -11.16 4.21
N VAL A 4 -13.95 -10.42 4.83
CA VAL A 4 -13.98 -10.12 6.27
C VAL A 4 -14.31 -8.65 6.44
N VAL A 5 -15.35 -8.36 7.22
CA VAL A 5 -15.75 -6.99 7.56
C VAL A 5 -15.06 -6.57 8.85
N GLY A 6 -14.28 -5.50 8.80
CA GLY A 6 -13.57 -4.97 9.96
C GLY A 6 -12.58 -3.88 9.57
N THR A 7 -11.81 -3.41 10.54
CA THR A 7 -10.76 -2.42 10.31
C THR A 7 -9.43 -3.11 10.00
N GLY A 8 -8.70 -2.63 8.99
CA GLY A 8 -7.43 -3.24 8.57
C GLY A 8 -6.25 -2.99 9.52
N ILE A 9 -6.48 -2.33 10.65
CA ILE A 9 -5.47 -2.10 11.71
C ILE A 9 -5.70 -2.97 12.94
N ASP A 10 -6.79 -3.75 12.96
CA ASP A 10 -7.11 -4.68 14.03
C ASP A 10 -6.49 -6.05 13.71
N GLU A 11 -5.65 -6.52 14.63
CA GLU A 11 -4.90 -7.76 14.47
C GLU A 11 -5.81 -8.99 14.31
N ASP A 12 -6.88 -9.08 15.10
CA ASP A 12 -7.80 -10.23 15.08
C ASP A 12 -8.56 -10.27 13.75
N ILE A 13 -8.93 -9.11 13.22
CA ILE A 13 -9.54 -9.01 11.89
C ILE A 13 -8.57 -9.46 10.80
N LEU A 14 -7.29 -9.05 10.87
CA LEU A 14 -6.29 -9.46 9.89
C LEU A 14 -5.98 -10.96 9.97
N ILE A 15 -5.93 -11.53 11.18
CA ILE A 15 -5.76 -12.98 11.39
C ILE A 15 -6.96 -13.73 10.80
N ASN A 16 -8.18 -13.29 11.09
CA ASN A 16 -9.41 -13.86 10.50
C ASN A 16 -9.44 -13.74 8.97
N ALA A 17 -8.80 -12.70 8.42
CA ALA A 17 -8.62 -12.53 6.99
C ALA A 17 -7.49 -13.40 6.38
N GLY A 18 -6.76 -14.17 7.19
CA GLY A 18 -5.74 -15.11 6.74
C GLY A 18 -4.34 -14.51 6.56
N ILE A 19 -4.04 -13.36 7.18
CA ILE A 19 -2.77 -12.65 6.96
C ILE A 19 -1.52 -13.48 7.31
N ARG A 20 -1.62 -14.44 8.22
CA ARG A 20 -0.48 -15.27 8.69
C ARG A 20 0.11 -16.14 7.58
N GLU A 21 -0.70 -16.50 6.59
CA GLU A 21 -0.31 -17.37 5.48
C GLU A 21 -0.30 -16.59 4.14
N ALA A 22 -0.49 -15.27 4.20
CA ALA A 22 -0.59 -14.45 3.00
C ALA A 22 0.78 -14.25 2.34
N ASP A 23 0.87 -14.58 1.05
CA ASP A 23 2.03 -14.23 0.23
C ASP A 23 2.12 -12.73 -0.06
N SER A 24 0.97 -12.04 -0.03
CA SER A 24 0.86 -10.64 -0.41
C SER A 24 -0.25 -9.90 0.34
N VAL A 25 0.00 -8.63 0.67
CA VAL A 25 -1.00 -7.69 1.21
C VAL A 25 -0.98 -6.39 0.39
N ILE A 26 -2.17 -5.90 0.03
CA ILE A 26 -2.35 -4.64 -0.69
C ILE A 26 -3.34 -3.77 0.10
N SER A 27 -2.92 -2.56 0.49
CA SER A 27 -3.78 -1.62 1.21
C SER A 27 -4.06 -0.37 0.39
N VAL A 28 -5.32 -0.22 -0.05
CA VAL A 28 -5.74 0.74 -1.09
C VAL A 28 -6.98 1.55 -0.68
N THR A 29 -7.17 1.78 0.62
CA THR A 29 -8.28 2.60 1.12
C THR A 29 -8.13 4.08 0.75
N LYS A 30 -9.14 4.90 1.08
CA LYS A 30 -9.08 6.36 0.92
C LYS A 30 -8.11 7.04 1.91
N GLY A 31 -7.73 6.37 3.00
CA GLY A 31 -6.88 6.94 4.04
C GLY A 31 -5.45 6.45 3.94
N ASP A 32 -4.51 7.34 3.57
CA ASP A 32 -3.09 6.99 3.49
C ASP A 32 -2.56 6.51 4.85
N ASN A 33 -2.95 7.14 5.96
CA ASN A 33 -2.56 6.71 7.31
C ASN A 33 -2.99 5.27 7.61
N THR A 34 -4.22 4.90 7.21
CA THR A 34 -4.73 3.53 7.36
C THR A 34 -3.90 2.58 6.50
N ASN A 35 -3.62 2.96 5.25
CA ASN A 35 -2.85 2.11 4.34
C ASN A 35 -1.44 1.86 4.86
N ILE A 36 -0.77 2.91 5.32
CA ILE A 36 0.57 2.86 5.90
C ILE A 36 0.56 1.96 7.14
N MET A 37 -0.38 2.17 8.06
CA MET A 37 -0.46 1.36 9.28
C MET A 37 -0.69 -0.13 8.97
N VAL A 38 -1.63 -0.45 8.06
CA VAL A 38 -1.84 -1.82 7.58
C VAL A 38 -0.55 -2.40 6.99
N GLY A 39 0.15 -1.62 6.16
CA GLY A 39 1.39 -2.04 5.53
C GLY A 39 2.51 -2.32 6.54
N GLN A 40 2.64 -1.48 7.56
CA GLN A 40 3.60 -1.69 8.64
C GLN A 40 3.27 -2.94 9.46
N ILE A 41 1.99 -3.15 9.80
CA ILE A 41 1.54 -4.37 10.50
C ILE A 41 1.85 -5.60 9.65
N ALA A 42 1.46 -5.60 8.38
CA ALA A 42 1.72 -6.71 7.46
C ALA A 42 3.22 -7.03 7.32
N LYS A 43 4.06 -6.01 7.13
CA LYS A 43 5.50 -6.16 6.91
C LYS A 43 6.26 -6.50 8.19
N PHE A 44 6.02 -5.78 9.28
CA PHE A 44 6.86 -5.86 10.47
C PHE A 44 6.34 -6.82 11.53
N ILE A 45 5.03 -7.02 11.63
CA ILE A 45 4.43 -7.93 12.61
C ILE A 45 4.23 -9.30 11.97
N PHE A 46 3.48 -9.37 10.87
CA PHE A 46 3.15 -10.63 10.21
C PHE A 46 4.18 -11.14 9.22
N LYS A 47 5.21 -10.32 8.92
CA LYS A 47 6.32 -10.68 8.01
C LYS A 47 5.85 -11.14 6.63
N VAL A 48 4.75 -10.57 6.14
CA VAL A 48 4.22 -10.85 4.79
C VAL A 48 5.31 -10.50 3.75
N PRO A 49 5.65 -11.42 2.82
CA PRO A 49 6.76 -11.21 1.89
C PRO A 49 6.55 -10.00 0.97
N ASN A 50 5.33 -9.82 0.46
CA ASN A 50 5.01 -8.76 -0.50
C ASN A 50 3.95 -7.83 0.09
N VAL A 51 4.31 -6.57 0.34
CA VAL A 51 3.37 -5.58 0.88
C VAL A 51 3.37 -4.35 0.00
N LEU A 52 2.21 -3.98 -0.53
CA LEU A 52 2.01 -2.78 -1.34
C LEU A 52 1.03 -1.81 -0.66
N VAL A 53 1.46 -0.57 -0.50
CA VAL A 53 0.68 0.47 0.18
C VAL A 53 0.34 1.58 -0.81
N ARG A 54 -0.92 1.99 -0.89
CA ARG A 54 -1.28 3.20 -1.62
C ARG A 54 -0.99 4.45 -0.79
N ILE A 55 -0.22 5.38 -1.36
CA ILE A 55 0.06 6.71 -0.79
C ILE A 55 -0.11 7.76 -1.89
N VAL A 56 -0.89 8.82 -1.65
CA VAL A 56 -1.18 9.84 -2.66
C VAL A 56 -0.10 10.91 -2.72
N ASP A 57 0.47 11.33 -1.60
CA ASP A 57 1.53 12.35 -1.58
C ASP A 57 2.90 11.73 -1.95
N PRO A 58 3.56 12.17 -3.03
CA PRO A 58 4.84 11.61 -3.47
C PRO A 58 5.99 11.84 -2.48
N ARG A 59 5.92 12.91 -1.65
CA ARG A 59 6.94 13.19 -0.62
C ARG A 59 6.82 12.21 0.53
N ILE A 60 5.58 11.92 0.94
CA ILE A 60 5.28 10.92 1.96
C ILE A 60 5.70 9.53 1.46
N LYS A 61 5.34 9.18 0.21
CA LYS A 61 5.80 7.93 -0.44
C LYS A 61 7.31 7.76 -0.29
N LYS A 62 8.08 8.78 -0.71
CA LYS A 62 9.54 8.72 -0.71
C LYS A 62 10.11 8.44 0.67
N PHE A 63 9.60 9.12 1.70
CA PHE A 63 10.01 8.86 3.08
C PHE A 63 9.74 7.42 3.51
N TYR A 64 8.54 6.88 3.27
CA TYR A 64 8.20 5.52 3.68
C TYR A 64 8.91 4.43 2.88
N GLU A 65 9.29 4.69 1.63
CA GLU A 65 10.15 3.80 0.85
C GLU A 65 11.60 3.84 1.33
N ASP A 66 12.19 5.03 1.39
CA ASP A 66 13.62 5.19 1.63
C ASP A 66 13.99 4.91 3.10
N GLU A 67 13.19 5.39 4.05
CA GLU A 67 13.52 5.32 5.49
C GLU A 67 12.90 4.11 6.19
N ILE A 68 11.71 3.67 5.74
CA ILE A 68 10.95 2.58 6.39
C ILE A 68 10.99 1.29 5.57
N GLY A 69 11.28 1.37 4.27
CA GLY A 69 11.34 0.21 3.38
C GLY A 69 9.97 -0.35 2.98
N LEU A 70 8.90 0.44 2.99
CA LEU A 70 7.58 0.01 2.48
C LEU A 70 7.49 0.21 0.97
N SER A 71 7.04 -0.80 0.22
CA SER A 71 6.76 -0.63 -1.21
C SER A 71 5.45 0.13 -1.41
N CYS A 72 5.49 1.21 -2.22
CA CYS A 72 4.38 2.15 -2.31
C CYS A 72 3.88 2.35 -3.75
N TYR A 73 2.56 2.27 -3.93
CA TYR A 73 1.86 2.72 -5.14
C TYR A 73 1.41 4.17 -4.96
N CYS A 74 1.85 5.07 -5.82
CA CYS A 74 1.40 6.46 -5.81
C CYS A 74 0.71 6.83 -7.11
N PRO A 75 -0.63 6.99 -7.09
CA PRO A 75 -1.40 7.42 -8.24
C PRO A 75 -0.87 8.73 -8.83
N THR A 76 -0.46 9.68 -7.99
CA THR A 76 0.00 11.02 -8.43
C THR A 76 1.21 10.92 -9.34
N VAL A 77 2.21 10.09 -8.98
CA VAL A 77 3.41 9.88 -9.81
C VAL A 77 3.03 9.19 -11.11
N ILE A 78 2.23 8.12 -11.03
CA ILE A 78 1.84 7.33 -12.20
C ILE A 78 0.99 8.14 -13.18
N SER A 79 0.05 8.94 -12.67
CA SER A 79 -0.75 9.85 -13.48
C SER A 79 0.13 10.94 -14.12
N SER A 80 1.09 11.49 -13.38
CA SER A 80 2.04 12.46 -13.93
C SER A 80 2.86 11.86 -15.07
N ASP A 81 3.41 10.67 -14.88
CA ASP A 81 4.20 9.97 -15.91
C ASP A 81 3.35 9.69 -17.15
N TYR A 82 2.11 9.22 -16.95
CA TYR A 82 1.15 9.00 -18.03
C TYR A 82 0.88 10.27 -18.84
N TYR A 83 0.64 11.41 -18.17
CA TYR A 83 0.40 12.68 -18.86
C TYR A 83 1.63 13.16 -19.63
N MET A 84 2.83 13.02 -19.06
CA MET A 84 4.07 13.39 -19.73
C MET A 84 4.33 12.54 -20.97
N ASP A 85 4.04 11.24 -20.89
CA ASP A 85 4.13 10.33 -22.03
C ASP A 85 3.12 10.67 -23.13
N PHE A 86 1.90 11.03 -22.74
CA PHE A 86 0.88 11.48 -23.69
C PHE A 86 1.34 12.73 -24.46
N ILE A 87 1.84 13.75 -23.74
CA ILE A 87 2.34 14.99 -24.36
C ILE A 87 3.51 14.71 -25.33
N ARG A 88 4.43 13.82 -24.95
CA ARG A 88 5.61 13.47 -25.78
C ARG A 88 5.27 12.70 -27.05
N ARG A 89 4.14 11.99 -27.11
CA ARG A 89 3.71 11.26 -28.31
C ARG A 89 3.02 12.15 -29.34
N GLU A 90 2.47 13.27 -28.89
CA GLU A 90 1.76 14.26 -29.72
C GLU A 90 2.66 15.42 -30.19
N SER A 91 3.93 15.44 -29.75
CA SER A 91 4.97 16.40 -30.19
C SER A 91 5.92 15.78 -31.19
#